data_AF-A0A368EYW4-F1
#
_entry.id   AF-A0A368EYW4-F1
#
_cell.length_a   1.000
_cell.length_b   1.000
_cell.length_c   1.000
_cell.angle_alpha   90.00
_cell.angle_beta   90.00
_cell.angle_gamma   90.00
#
_symmetry.space_group_name_H-M   'P 1'
#
loop_
_entity.id
_entity.type
_entity.pdbx_description
1 polymer ?
#
loop_
_entity_poly.entity_id
_entity_poly.type
_entity_poly.pdbx_seq_one_letter_code
_entity_poly.pdbx_strand_id
1 'polypeptide(L)'
;MLVLGCVVNHVEVMLTVAAGLSVQSPFTNRSYRELDVVDRRARLTSSMGDPFTLIEIFREWVLQKCSGGKVRRWALENGIDEHRMYEISKLRSQYRQVLEDAGLIEKPDAHELGEDDSRQRRIDQGDRKKLLDMKRDAR
;
A
#
# COMPACT_ATOMS: atom_id res chain seq x y z
N MET A 1 17.93 7.76 4.08
CA MET A 1 17.32 7.31 2.80
C MET A 1 16.27 8.30 2.29
N LEU A 2 15.20 8.59 3.05
CA LEU A 2 14.13 9.50 2.63
C LEU A 2 14.62 10.90 2.24
N VAL A 3 15.45 11.53 3.07
CA VAL A 3 16.04 12.85 2.79
C VAL A 3 16.84 12.87 1.48
N LEU A 4 17.64 11.84 1.23
CA LEU A 4 18.37 11.70 -0.04
C LEU A 4 17.42 11.56 -1.23
N GLY A 5 16.28 10.89 -1.03
CA GLY A 5 15.21 10.79 -2.02
C GLY A 5 14.62 12.14 -2.43
N CYS A 6 14.52 13.08 -1.49
CA CYS A 6 14.13 14.47 -1.78
C CYS A 6 15.19 15.18 -2.62
N VAL A 7 16.48 15.02 -2.27
CA VAL A 7 17.60 15.63 -2.99
C VAL A 7 17.67 15.18 -4.46
N VAL A 8 17.40 13.89 -4.72
CA VAL A 8 17.42 13.33 -6.10
C VAL A 8 16.06 13.37 -6.81
N ASN A 9 15.06 14.03 -6.23
CA ASN A 9 13.70 14.14 -6.77
C ASN A 9 13.02 12.79 -7.12
N HIS A 10 13.24 11.76 -6.29
CA HIS A 10 12.62 10.43 -6.44
C HIS A 10 11.86 10.02 -5.17
N VAL A 11 11.12 10.96 -4.59
CA VAL A 11 10.45 10.81 -3.30
C VAL A 11 9.49 9.61 -3.30
N GLU A 12 8.66 9.43 -4.33
CA GLU A 12 7.70 8.33 -4.39
C GLU A 12 8.35 6.96 -4.27
N VAL A 13 9.43 6.73 -5.02
CA VAL A 13 10.12 5.44 -5.03
C VAL A 13 10.79 5.22 -3.67
N MET A 14 11.41 6.25 -3.12
CA MET A 14 12.12 6.18 -1.85
C MET A 14 11.17 5.97 -0.67
N LEU A 15 9.96 6.53 -0.71
CA LEU A 15 8.90 6.23 0.25
C LEU A 15 8.53 4.74 0.22
N THR A 16 8.49 4.09 -0.95
CA THR A 16 8.09 2.67 -1.08
C THR A 16 9.16 1.79 -0.50
N VAL A 17 10.42 2.05 -0.88
CA VAL A 17 11.53 1.25 -0.41
C VAL A 17 11.72 1.43 1.09
N ALA A 18 11.71 2.67 1.60
CA ALA A 18 11.86 2.92 3.04
C ALA A 18 10.74 2.26 3.85
N ALA A 19 9.49 2.35 3.40
CA ALA A 19 8.36 1.69 4.06
C ALA A 19 8.46 0.16 3.97
N GLY A 20 8.80 -0.38 2.79
CA GLY A 20 8.97 -1.82 2.58
C GLY A 20 10.08 -2.43 3.44
N LEU A 21 11.20 -1.74 3.61
CA LEU A 21 12.30 -2.18 4.47
C LEU A 21 12.02 -2.02 5.97
N SER A 22 11.02 -1.21 6.33
CA SER A 22 10.62 -0.97 7.73
C SER A 22 9.55 -1.96 8.21
N VAL A 23 9.04 -2.81 7.31
CA VAL A 23 8.06 -3.85 7.58
C VAL A 23 8.73 -5.22 7.43
N GLN A 24 8.21 -6.24 8.10
CA GLN A 24 8.61 -7.61 7.84
C GLN A 24 8.38 -7.97 6.37
N SER A 25 9.20 -8.89 5.84
CA SER A 25 9.07 -9.36 4.45
C SER A 25 7.61 -9.59 4.04
N PRO A 26 7.18 -9.07 2.88
CA PRO A 26 5.82 -9.26 2.39
C PRO A 26 5.56 -10.69 1.89
N PHE A 27 6.60 -11.53 1.80
CA PHE A 27 6.48 -12.89 1.35
C PHE A 27 6.03 -13.82 2.48
N THR A 28 4.99 -14.59 2.21
CA THR A 28 4.51 -15.66 3.09
C THR A 28 5.44 -16.86 3.07
N ASN A 29 5.30 -17.77 4.05
CA ASN A 29 6.05 -19.02 4.08
C ASN A 29 5.84 -19.88 2.80
N ARG A 30 4.62 -19.89 2.25
CA ARG A 30 4.27 -20.58 0.99
C ARG A 30 5.12 -20.10 -0.18
N SER A 31 5.41 -18.80 -0.20
CA SER A 31 6.28 -18.15 -1.19
C SER A 31 7.66 -18.81 -1.29
N TYR A 32 8.15 -19.47 -0.23
CA TYR A 32 9.45 -20.15 -0.20
C TYR A 32 9.38 -21.68 -0.32
N ARG A 33 8.21 -22.30 -0.10
CA ARG A 33 8.06 -23.77 -0.01
C ARG A 33 7.29 -24.39 -1.16
N GLU A 34 6.37 -23.64 -1.75
CA GLU A 34 5.51 -24.13 -2.83
C GLU A 34 6.08 -23.68 -4.18
N LEU A 35 6.49 -24.65 -5.01
CA LEU A 35 7.15 -24.42 -6.30
C LEU A 35 6.31 -23.55 -7.25
N ASP A 36 5.01 -23.80 -7.32
CA ASP A 36 4.09 -23.02 -8.16
C ASP A 36 3.99 -21.55 -7.73
N VAL A 37 4.06 -21.29 -6.42
CA VAL A 37 4.07 -19.93 -5.87
C VAL A 37 5.42 -19.25 -6.10
N VAL A 38 6.53 -19.98 -5.96
CA VAL A 38 7.88 -19.49 -6.28
C VAL A 38 7.96 -19.05 -7.75
N ASP A 39 7.47 -19.89 -8.67
CA ASP A 39 7.50 -19.61 -10.10
C ASP A 39 6.62 -18.40 -10.46
N ARG A 40 5.45 -18.27 -9.82
CA ARG A 40 4.57 -17.12 -10.03
C ARG A 40 5.19 -15.82 -9.53
N ARG A 41 5.76 -15.83 -8.32
CA ARG A 41 6.37 -14.62 -7.75
C ARG A 41 7.66 -14.21 -8.46
N ALA A 42 8.32 -15.11 -9.20
CA ALA A 42 9.57 -14.81 -9.90
C ALA A 42 9.44 -13.58 -10.82
N ARG A 43 8.24 -13.35 -11.38
CA ARG A 43 7.93 -12.15 -12.18
C ARG A 43 7.89 -10.85 -11.37
N LEU A 44 7.70 -10.93 -10.06
CA LEU A 44 7.64 -9.80 -9.13
C LEU A 44 8.98 -9.55 -8.43
N THR A 45 9.96 -10.45 -8.61
CA THR A 45 11.30 -10.33 -8.02
C THR A 45 12.28 -9.74 -9.01
N SER A 46 13.11 -8.81 -8.53
CA SER A 46 14.16 -8.18 -9.32
C SER A 46 15.53 -8.76 -9.00
N SER A 47 16.35 -8.99 -10.02
CA SER A 47 17.76 -9.39 -9.86
C SER A 47 18.63 -8.29 -9.26
N MET A 48 18.15 -7.04 -9.22
CA MET A 48 18.84 -5.90 -8.59
C MET A 48 18.71 -5.88 -7.05
N GLY A 49 17.90 -6.79 -6.49
CA GLY A 49 17.77 -6.99 -5.05
C GLY A 49 16.41 -6.57 -4.48
N ASP A 50 16.32 -6.68 -3.15
CA ASP A 50 15.07 -6.52 -2.40
C ASP A 50 14.40 -5.14 -2.56
N PRO A 51 15.12 -4.00 -2.60
CA PRO A 51 14.51 -2.70 -2.85
C PRO A 51 13.68 -2.64 -4.13
N PHE A 52 14.23 -3.19 -5.22
CA PHE A 52 13.55 -3.21 -6.53
C PHE A 52 12.39 -4.19 -6.55
N THR A 53 12.55 -5.34 -5.88
CA THR A 53 11.46 -6.29 -5.65
C THR A 53 10.29 -5.66 -4.88
N LEU A 54 10.58 -4.88 -3.83
CA LEU A 54 9.55 -4.19 -3.03
C LEU A 54 8.80 -3.13 -3.83
N ILE A 55 9.51 -2.40 -4.71
CA ILE A 55 8.89 -1.44 -5.64
C ILE A 55 7.91 -2.16 -6.56
N GLU A 56 8.34 -3.26 -7.18
CA GLU A 56 7.50 -4.01 -8.14
C GLU A 56 6.27 -4.61 -7.48
N ILE A 57 6.44 -5.26 -6.32
CA ILE A 57 5.33 -5.87 -5.56
C ILE A 57 4.31 -4.81 -5.16
N PHE A 58 4.77 -3.68 -4.61
CA PHE A 58 3.87 -2.61 -4.17
C PHE A 58 3.13 -1.99 -5.37
N ARG A 59 3.84 -1.76 -6.48
CA ARG A 59 3.26 -1.25 -7.73
C ARG A 59 2.15 -2.17 -8.24
N GLU A 60 2.42 -3.46 -8.35
CA GLU A 60 1.43 -4.44 -8.81
C GLU A 60 0.24 -4.54 -7.86
N TRP A 61 0.47 -4.51 -6.54
CA TRP A 61 -0.62 -4.49 -5.56
C TRP A 61 -1.54 -3.27 -5.71
N VAL A 62 -0.98 -2.08 -5.97
CA VAL A 62 -1.77 -0.85 -6.24
C VAL A 62 -2.57 -1.00 -7.53
N LEU A 63 -1.97 -1.52 -8.60
CA LEU A 63 -2.67 -1.74 -9.88
C LEU A 63 -3.86 -2.70 -9.71
N GLN A 64 -3.67 -3.81 -8.98
CA GLN A 64 -4.75 -4.76 -8.70
C GLN A 64 -5.91 -4.12 -7.93
N LYS A 65 -5.63 -3.13 -7.07
CA LYS A 65 -6.67 -2.34 -6.39
C LYS A 65 -7.43 -1.43 -7.34
N CYS A 66 -6.73 -0.72 -8.22
CA CYS A 66 -7.35 0.21 -9.16
C CYS A 66 -8.22 -0.51 -10.19
N SER A 67 -7.81 -1.70 -10.66
CA SER A 67 -8.56 -2.46 -11.66
C SER A 67 -9.85 -3.14 -11.14
N GLY A 68 -10.28 -2.84 -9.91
CA GLY A 68 -11.46 -3.50 -9.29
C GLY A 68 -11.27 -5.01 -9.07
N GLY A 69 -10.02 -5.47 -9.09
CA GLY A 69 -9.65 -6.88 -9.08
C GLY A 69 -9.78 -7.53 -7.69
N LYS A 70 -9.61 -8.86 -7.68
CA LYS A 70 -9.55 -9.65 -6.44
C LYS A 70 -8.12 -9.60 -5.88
N VAL A 71 -7.72 -8.44 -5.34
CA VAL A 71 -6.39 -8.21 -4.73
C VAL A 71 -5.96 -9.34 -3.79
N ARG A 72 -6.89 -9.80 -2.94
CA ARG A 72 -6.65 -10.92 -2.02
C ARG A 72 -6.28 -12.23 -2.74
N ARG A 73 -6.92 -12.50 -3.89
CA ARG A 73 -6.62 -13.68 -4.71
C ARG A 73 -5.23 -13.53 -5.36
N TRP A 74 -4.95 -12.36 -5.94
CA TRP A 74 -3.63 -12.08 -6.51
C TRP A 74 -2.52 -12.25 -5.46
N ALA A 75 -2.73 -11.71 -4.26
CA ALA A 75 -1.76 -11.81 -3.17
C ALA A 75 -1.54 -13.28 -2.78
N LEU A 76 -2.63 -14.06 -2.62
CA LEU A 76 -2.56 -15.48 -2.30
C LEU A 76 -1.83 -16.30 -3.38
N GLU A 77 -2.10 -16.02 -4.65
CA GLU A 77 -1.51 -16.73 -5.80
C GLU A 77 -0.02 -16.44 -6.00
N ASN A 78 0.45 -15.28 -5.54
CA ASN A 78 1.87 -14.87 -5.60
C ASN A 78 2.60 -15.04 -4.25
N GLY A 79 1.92 -15.60 -3.23
CA GLY A 79 2.51 -15.83 -1.92
C GLY A 79 2.81 -14.53 -1.15
N ILE A 80 2.05 -13.47 -1.40
CA ILE A 80 2.18 -12.16 -0.77
C ILE A 80 1.18 -12.03 0.37
N ASP A 81 1.63 -11.49 1.50
CA ASP A 81 0.78 -11.12 2.62
C ASP A 81 0.18 -9.73 2.36
N GLU A 82 -1.12 -9.70 2.06
CA GLU A 82 -1.84 -8.45 1.82
C GLU A 82 -1.78 -7.50 3.02
N HIS A 83 -1.73 -8.03 4.25
CA HIS A 83 -1.65 -7.21 5.45
C HIS A 83 -0.38 -6.34 5.46
N ARG A 84 0.76 -6.92 5.05
CA ARG A 84 2.04 -6.21 4.93
C ARG A 84 1.98 -5.10 3.89
N MET A 85 1.22 -5.28 2.81
CA MET A 85 1.01 -4.22 1.81
C MET A 85 0.25 -3.02 2.38
N TYR A 86 -0.77 -3.25 3.22
CA TYR A 86 -1.46 -2.17 3.92
C TYR A 86 -0.55 -1.46 4.92
N GLU A 87 0.28 -2.19 5.66
CA GLU A 87 1.28 -1.60 6.56
C GLU A 87 2.27 -0.71 5.80
N ILE A 88 2.82 -1.20 4.69
CA ILE A 88 3.71 -0.41 3.81
C ILE A 88 3.00 0.84 3.30
N SER A 89 1.75 0.71 2.83
CA SER A 89 0.96 1.86 2.37
C SER A 89 0.74 2.89 3.48
N LYS A 90 0.50 2.45 4.72
CA LYS A 90 0.34 3.34 5.86
C LYS A 90 1.64 4.06 6.20
N LEU A 91 2.76 3.33 6.23
CA LEU A 91 4.07 3.92 6.49
C LEU A 91 4.50 4.90 5.40
N ARG A 92 4.20 4.63 4.12
CA ARG A 92 4.41 5.60 3.04
C ARG A 92 3.73 6.93 3.33
N SER A 93 2.46 6.92 3.74
CA SER A 93 1.73 8.14 4.10
C SER A 93 2.33 8.84 5.31
N GLN A 94 2.75 8.09 6.33
CA GLN A 94 3.39 8.67 7.53
C GLN A 94 4.74 9.30 7.21
N TYR A 95 5.56 8.65 6.39
CA TYR A 95 6.86 9.18 5.97
C TYR A 95 6.71 10.42 5.10
N ARG A 96 5.72 10.43 4.19
CA ARG A 96 5.36 11.63 3.44
C ARG A 96 5.04 12.79 4.39
N GLN A 97 4.13 12.58 5.34
CA GLN A 97 3.72 13.61 6.30
C GLN A 97 4.93 14.19 7.05
N VAL A 98 5.86 13.35 7.49
CA VAL A 98 7.09 13.80 8.17
C VAL A 98 7.97 14.67 7.26
N LEU A 99 8.09 14.32 5.97
CA LEU A 99 8.86 15.10 5.01
C LEU A 99 8.19 16.44 4.69
N GLU A 100 6.86 16.45 4.58
CA GLU A 100 6.05 17.65 4.38
C GLU A 100 6.13 18.60 5.59
N ASP A 101 6.01 18.08 6.81
CA ASP A 101 6.09 18.86 8.04
C ASP A 101 7.51 19.42 8.27
N ALA A 102 8.53 18.74 7.77
CA ALA A 102 9.91 19.22 7.75
C ALA A 102 10.19 20.26 6.64
N GLY A 103 9.23 20.52 5.75
CA GLY A 103 9.40 21.42 4.61
C GLY A 103 10.35 20.89 3.53
N LEU A 104 10.57 19.57 3.48
CA LEU A 104 11.45 18.92 2.50
C LEU A 104 10.74 18.60 1.18
N ILE A 105 9.41 18.51 1.21
CA ILE A 105 8.55 18.33 0.04
C ILE A 105 7.31 19.20 0.20
N GLU A 106 6.74 19.64 -0.92
CA GLU A 106 5.51 20.43 -0.94
C GLU A 106 4.33 19.57 -0.51
N LYS A 107 3.41 20.17 0.27
CA LYS A 107 2.12 19.57 0.59
C LYS A 107 1.24 19.69 -0.66
N PRO A 108 0.80 18.59 -1.27
CA PRO A 108 -0.16 18.67 -2.37
C PRO A 108 -1.45 19.33 -1.87
N ASP A 109 -2.07 20.13 -2.74
CA ASP A 109 -3.30 20.84 -2.39
C ASP A 109 -4.40 19.83 -2.02
N ALA A 110 -5.28 20.18 -1.07
CA ALA A 110 -6.36 19.31 -0.60
C ALA A 110 -7.26 18.78 -1.73
N HIS A 111 -7.35 19.53 -2.83
CA HIS A 111 -8.05 19.14 -4.05
C HIS A 111 -7.35 18.01 -4.83
N GLU A 112 -6.02 17.94 -4.80
CA GLU A 112 -5.21 16.90 -5.47
C GLU A 112 -5.19 15.58 -4.69
N LEU A 113 -5.29 15.65 -3.36
CA LEU A 113 -5.25 14.50 -2.46
C LEU A 113 -6.56 13.70 -2.39
N GLY A 114 -7.65 14.21 -2.97
CA GLY A 114 -8.96 13.59 -2.86
C GLY A 114 -9.40 13.42 -1.40
N GLU A 115 -8.99 14.33 -0.50
CA GLU A 115 -9.33 14.24 0.93
C GLU A 115 -10.85 14.23 1.15
N ASP A 116 -11.59 14.89 0.26
CA ASP A 116 -13.04 14.81 0.16
C ASP A 116 -13.54 13.36 0.06
N ASP A 117 -12.87 12.49 -0.71
CA ASP A 117 -13.24 11.07 -0.87
C ASP A 117 -12.95 10.23 0.40
N SER A 118 -11.89 10.56 1.15
CA SER A 118 -11.59 9.87 2.42
C SER A 118 -12.57 10.26 3.53
N ARG A 119 -12.94 11.54 3.60
CA ARG A 119 -13.94 12.08 4.52
C ARG A 119 -15.33 11.55 4.15
N GLN A 120 -15.65 11.53 2.86
CA GLN A 120 -16.90 10.97 2.33
C GLN A 120 -17.03 9.48 2.68
N ARG A 121 -15.98 8.67 2.48
CA ARG A 121 -16.00 7.24 2.87
C ARG A 121 -16.27 7.01 4.36
N ARG A 122 -15.74 7.86 5.24
CA ARG A 122 -15.99 7.79 6.69
C ARG A 122 -17.44 8.15 7.03
N ILE A 123 -18.00 9.14 6.33
CA ILE A 123 -19.40 9.55 6.46
C ILE A 123 -20.30 8.40 5.99
N ASP A 124 -20.07 7.87 4.80
CA ASP A 124 -20.87 6.78 4.20
C ASP A 124 -20.84 5.51 5.09
N GLN A 125 -19.68 5.20 5.69
CA GLN A 125 -19.57 4.09 6.63
C GLN A 125 -20.37 4.34 7.91
N GLY A 126 -20.39 5.58 8.41
CA GLY A 126 -21.21 6.00 9.55
C GLY A 126 -22.70 5.92 9.24
N ASP A 127 -23.11 6.38 8.08
CA ASP A 127 -24.51 6.38 7.64
C ASP A 127 -25.01 4.95 7.39
N ARG A 128 -24.17 4.10 6.81
CA ARG A 128 -24.50 2.67 6.66
C ARG A 128 -24.68 1.98 8.01
N LYS A 129 -23.91 2.36 9.03
CA LYS A 129 -24.07 1.83 10.39
C LYS A 129 -25.41 2.29 11.02
N LYS A 130 -25.74 3.58 10.90
CA LYS A 130 -27.04 4.11 11.38
C LYS A 130 -28.23 3.42 10.70
N LEU A 131 -28.17 3.19 9.39
CA LEU A 131 -29.21 2.47 8.65
C LEU A 131 -29.42 1.04 9.16
N LEU A 132 -28.33 0.34 9.53
CA LEU A 132 -28.40 -1.00 10.10
C LEU A 132 -29.03 -1.00 11.50
N ASP A 133 -28.67 -0.01 12.32
CA ASP A 133 -29.24 0.14 13.67
C ASP A 133 -30.75 0.44 13.58
N MET A 134 -31.18 1.36 12.72
CA MET A 134 -32.61 1.64 12.48
C MET A 134 -33.39 0.42 11.98
N LYS A 135 -32.80 -0.40 11.10
CA LYS A 135 -33.42 -1.65 10.65
C LYS A 135 -33.58 -2.67 11.78
N ARG A 136 -32.70 -2.63 12.78
CA ARG A 136 -32.72 -3.52 13.95
C ARG A 136 -33.78 -3.07 14.96
N ASP A 137 -33.96 -1.77 15.14
CA ASP A 137 -34.96 -1.19 16.05
C ASP A 137 -36.39 -1.27 15.50
N ALA A 138 -36.54 -1.40 14.18
CA ALA A 138 -37.83 -1.58 13.50
C ALA A 138 -38.33 -3.04 13.47
N ARG A 139 -37.67 -3.97 14.18
CA ARG A 139 -38.06 -5.37 14.33
C ARG A 139 -38.56 -5.65 15.74
#